data_AF-V3ZP01-F1
#
_entry.id   AF-V3ZP01-F1
#
_cell.length_a   1.000
_cell.length_b   1.000
_cell.length_c   1.000
_cell.angle_alpha   90.00
_cell.angle_beta   90.00
_cell.angle_gamma   90.00
#
_symmetry.space_group_name_H-M   'P 1'
#
loop_
_entity.id
_entity.type
_entity.pdbx_description
1 polymer ?
#
loop_
_entity_poly.entity_id
_entity_poly.type
_entity_poly.pdbx_seq_one_letter_code
_entity_poly.pdbx_strand_id
1 'polypeptide(L)'
;MNGVNGHKNGGVNYHQWKVGLLNSSMKYLTAETFGFKINASGTALKKKQTWTLEQDLTEEVVYIKSHLNRYMSADKYGNVTCEAEEKDEDPSQKFAIEYAKDGSGKWAIRNVMHGNYLSGDDDNVKCFSKNISDKELWVGQLSIHPQVNLHNVNRKRYARLCDDELQVTAVIPWGQESLIILHFEDGKYALKTCDNRFLHRDGHLVDTLEDDAKFTLEIRSGANSGLAFRDSAGTYLTAVGATAVMKGRNKSVGKDELFTLEDTKPQVVIQAYSGKKVSIKQGQDVSANQEEEEDETEIFQMEYDEHTELWAFRTCSNKYWSLESSGGIMNVGKEICKNTLFNVEWQGDGTVTIKACNNCYIFNKPTGCLFALSETATEKERFKIKMVNRPKIILRSDFGFVGIKSESKPEYICNKTGYENICLEPQENGFYGFKGPNGKYWGLNAESFVMAEQEKPVNFLLEFRKQSQISIKAPNGKYLKGEQNGLFRARGDEIEAGSLWEY
;
A
#
# COMPACT_ATOMS: atom_id res chain seq x y z
N MET A 1 -10.65 -6.27 -2.84
CA MET A 1 -10.69 -5.26 -1.75
C MET A 1 -9.30 -5.18 -1.10
N ASN A 2 -8.38 -4.48 -1.75
CA ASN A 2 -7.23 -3.83 -1.10
C ASN A 2 -7.66 -2.36 -0.87
N GLY A 3 -6.97 -1.56 -0.05
CA GLY A 3 -7.30 -0.12 0.02
C GLY A 3 -7.69 0.50 1.35
N VAL A 4 -7.84 -0.23 2.46
CA VAL A 4 -8.32 0.37 3.73
C VAL A 4 -7.72 -0.35 4.95
N ASN A 5 -6.57 0.12 5.46
CA ASN A 5 -5.97 -0.38 6.71
C ASN A 5 -5.86 0.74 7.75
N GLY A 6 -6.96 1.03 8.44
CA GLY A 6 -6.98 2.03 9.50
C GLY A 6 -7.33 3.46 9.06
N HIS A 7 -7.63 3.75 7.79
CA HIS A 7 -8.12 5.07 7.37
C HIS A 7 -9.45 5.04 6.59
N LYS A 8 -10.16 6.17 6.55
CA LYS A 8 -11.49 6.38 5.94
C LYS A 8 -11.45 7.24 4.66
N ASN A 9 -12.32 6.93 3.71
CA ASN A 9 -13.06 7.90 2.89
C ASN A 9 -14.57 7.70 3.17
N GLY A 10 -15.35 8.77 3.37
CA GLY A 10 -16.82 8.70 3.25
C GLY A 10 -17.67 8.19 4.44
N GLY A 11 -17.20 8.23 5.70
CA GLY A 11 -18.12 8.22 6.86
C GLY A 11 -18.46 6.88 7.56
N VAL A 12 -18.14 5.70 7.02
CA VAL A 12 -18.34 4.40 7.73
C VAL A 12 -17.04 3.89 8.37
N ASN A 13 -17.06 3.63 9.69
CA ASN A 13 -15.88 3.25 10.51
C ASN A 13 -15.36 1.85 10.15
N TYR A 14 -14.15 1.76 9.58
CA TYR A 14 -13.44 0.48 9.42
C TYR A 14 -12.06 0.57 10.09
N HIS A 15 -12.00 0.14 11.36
CA HIS A 15 -10.75 -0.10 12.07
C HIS A 15 -10.43 -1.58 11.96
N GLN A 16 -9.92 -1.99 10.79
CA GLN A 16 -9.58 -3.38 10.57
C GLN A 16 -8.14 -3.51 10.07
N TRP A 17 -7.46 -4.55 10.54
CA TRP A 17 -6.08 -4.83 10.17
C TRP A 17 -6.00 -6.20 9.52
N LYS A 18 -5.52 -6.25 8.28
CA LYS A 18 -5.20 -7.53 7.65
C LYS A 18 -3.85 -8.01 8.13
N VAL A 19 -3.80 -9.21 8.71
CA VAL A 19 -2.60 -9.81 9.29
C VAL A 19 -2.49 -11.30 8.93
N GLY A 20 -1.25 -11.79 8.89
CA GLY A 20 -0.93 -13.18 9.13
C GLY A 20 -0.52 -13.37 10.58
N LEU A 21 -0.86 -14.52 11.16
CA LEU A 21 -0.45 -14.90 12.51
C LEU A 21 0.50 -16.09 12.41
N LEU A 22 1.77 -15.87 12.74
CA LEU A 22 2.84 -16.87 12.63
C LEU A 22 3.14 -17.49 14.01
N ASN A 23 3.10 -18.82 14.11
CA ASN A 23 3.39 -19.53 15.36
C ASN A 23 4.90 -19.70 15.61
N SER A 24 5.26 -20.32 16.73
CA SER A 24 6.65 -20.64 17.10
C SER A 24 7.38 -21.55 16.10
N SER A 25 6.65 -22.33 15.30
CA SER A 25 7.17 -23.22 14.26
C SER A 25 7.33 -22.52 12.90
N MET A 26 7.19 -21.19 12.85
CA MET A 26 7.22 -20.38 11.63
C MET A 26 6.16 -20.81 10.61
N LYS A 27 4.96 -21.16 11.10
CA LYS A 27 3.79 -21.50 10.29
C LYS A 27 2.64 -20.54 10.55
N TYR A 28 1.94 -20.16 9.50
CA TYR A 28 0.80 -19.27 9.56
C TYR A 28 -0.48 -20.00 9.93
N LEU A 29 -1.24 -19.38 10.83
CA LEU A 29 -2.64 -19.69 11.06
C LEU A 29 -3.41 -19.60 9.73
N THR A 30 -4.13 -20.65 9.40
CA THR A 30 -4.75 -20.86 8.09
C THR A 30 -6.21 -21.24 8.28
N ALA A 31 -7.10 -20.52 7.61
CA ALA A 31 -8.49 -20.93 7.44
C ALA A 31 -8.61 -21.78 6.18
N GLU A 32 -9.06 -23.03 6.32
CA GLU A 32 -9.30 -23.89 5.17
C GLU A 32 -10.56 -23.49 4.41
N THR A 33 -10.53 -23.66 3.09
CA THR A 33 -11.65 -23.29 2.20
C THR A 33 -12.89 -24.13 2.47
N PHE A 34 -12.72 -25.37 2.94
CA PHE A 34 -13.79 -26.33 3.15
C PHE A 34 -13.82 -26.81 4.60
N GLY A 35 -15.03 -27.02 5.12
CA GLY A 35 -15.26 -27.58 6.45
C GLY A 35 -14.91 -26.66 7.61
N PHE A 36 -14.67 -25.37 7.35
CA PHE A 36 -14.44 -24.31 8.35
C PHE A 36 -13.31 -24.61 9.36
N LYS A 37 -12.38 -25.48 8.97
CA LYS A 37 -11.26 -25.89 9.81
C LYS A 37 -10.19 -24.81 9.84
N ILE A 38 -9.52 -24.74 10.98
CA ILE A 38 -8.36 -23.88 11.19
C ILE A 38 -7.18 -24.78 11.53
N ASN A 39 -6.04 -24.50 10.90
CA ASN A 39 -4.75 -25.13 11.21
C ASN A 39 -3.64 -24.06 11.26
N ALA A 40 -2.44 -24.46 11.65
CA ALA A 40 -1.24 -23.62 11.67
C ALA A 40 -0.13 -24.32 10.85
N SER A 41 -0.41 -24.60 9.57
CA SER A 41 0.51 -25.30 8.65
C SER A 41 1.05 -24.42 7.52
N GLY A 42 0.50 -23.22 7.33
CA GLY A 42 0.81 -22.35 6.20
C GLY A 42 2.27 -21.91 6.19
N THR A 43 2.97 -22.03 5.07
CA THR A 43 4.40 -21.65 4.97
C THR A 43 4.65 -20.26 4.41
N ALA A 44 3.61 -19.58 3.94
CA ALA A 44 3.67 -18.25 3.38
C ALA A 44 2.35 -17.52 3.62
N LEU A 45 2.41 -16.20 3.78
CA LEU A 45 1.24 -15.34 3.92
C LEU A 45 0.53 -15.19 2.57
N LYS A 46 -0.47 -16.03 2.31
CA LYS A 46 -1.35 -15.96 1.14
C LYS A 46 -2.80 -15.76 1.59
N LYS A 47 -3.74 -15.81 0.64
CA LYS A 47 -5.18 -15.63 0.89
C LYS A 47 -5.71 -16.41 2.10
N LYS A 48 -5.40 -17.71 2.22
CA LYS A 48 -5.90 -18.55 3.33
C LYS A 48 -5.29 -18.22 4.70
N GLN A 49 -4.12 -17.58 4.70
CA GLN A 49 -3.35 -17.18 5.88
C GLN A 49 -3.64 -15.74 6.32
N THR A 50 -4.37 -14.98 5.49
CA THR A 50 -4.76 -13.61 5.82
C THR A 50 -6.03 -13.62 6.65
N TRP A 51 -5.93 -13.00 7.83
CA TRP A 51 -7.01 -12.73 8.76
C TRP A 51 -7.24 -11.24 8.85
N THR A 52 -8.48 -10.83 9.04
CA THR A 52 -8.87 -9.44 9.26
C THR A 52 -9.23 -9.30 10.73
N LEU A 53 -8.45 -8.50 11.47
CA LEU A 53 -8.73 -8.13 12.85
C LEU A 53 -9.64 -6.92 12.83
N GLU A 54 -10.95 -7.14 12.95
CA GLU A 54 -11.93 -6.06 13.02
C GLU A 54 -12.04 -5.57 14.46
N GLN A 55 -11.65 -4.33 14.71
CA GLN A 55 -11.59 -3.75 16.05
C GLN A 55 -12.97 -3.32 16.53
N ASP A 56 -13.24 -3.54 17.82
CA ASP A 56 -14.38 -2.93 18.48
C ASP A 56 -14.09 -1.44 18.75
N LEU A 57 -15.11 -0.58 18.65
CA LEU A 57 -14.97 0.88 18.82
C LEU A 57 -15.17 1.33 20.26
N THR A 58 -15.59 0.43 21.13
CA THR A 58 -15.95 0.69 22.52
C THR A 58 -15.05 -0.09 23.47
N GLU A 59 -14.78 -1.35 23.17
CA GLU A 59 -13.99 -2.28 23.97
C GLU A 59 -12.58 -2.49 23.38
N GLU A 60 -11.59 -2.79 24.24
CA GLU A 60 -10.22 -3.16 23.82
C GLU A 60 -10.19 -4.63 23.33
N VAL A 61 -10.98 -4.94 22.31
CA VAL A 61 -11.14 -6.28 21.73
C VAL A 61 -11.14 -6.22 20.20
N VAL A 62 -10.94 -7.39 19.60
CA VAL A 62 -11.01 -7.60 18.15
C VAL A 62 -11.85 -8.84 17.84
N TYR A 63 -12.44 -8.81 16.65
CA TYR A 63 -13.07 -9.96 15.99
C TYR A 63 -12.12 -10.45 14.89
N ILE A 64 -11.81 -11.74 14.89
CA ILE A 64 -10.84 -12.31 13.93
C ILE A 64 -11.62 -12.96 12.79
N LYS A 65 -11.54 -12.36 11.60
CA LYS A 65 -12.30 -12.79 10.41
C LYS A 65 -11.39 -13.42 9.36
N SER A 66 -11.78 -14.56 8.84
CA SER A 66 -11.06 -15.26 7.77
C SER A 66 -11.31 -14.62 6.39
N HIS A 67 -10.52 -15.04 5.41
CA HIS A 67 -10.71 -14.70 4.00
C HIS A 67 -12.04 -15.17 3.38
N LEU A 68 -12.79 -16.04 4.08
CA LEU A 68 -14.14 -16.49 3.69
C LEU A 68 -15.24 -15.59 4.28
N ASN A 69 -14.87 -14.46 4.88
CA ASN A 69 -15.77 -13.57 5.61
C ASN A 69 -16.49 -14.21 6.80
N ARG A 70 -15.84 -15.18 7.46
CA ARG A 70 -16.36 -15.84 8.67
C ARG A 70 -15.52 -15.51 9.89
N TYR A 71 -16.15 -15.42 11.06
CA TYR A 71 -15.53 -15.06 12.33
C TYR A 71 -15.10 -16.28 13.13
N MET A 72 -13.93 -16.13 13.75
CA MET A 72 -13.38 -17.09 14.70
C MET A 72 -14.16 -17.04 16.01
N SER A 73 -14.39 -18.21 16.60
CA SER A 73 -14.93 -18.35 17.96
C SER A 73 -14.20 -19.44 18.72
N ALA A 74 -14.22 -19.37 20.05
CA ALA A 74 -13.69 -20.42 20.92
C ALA A 74 -14.75 -20.86 21.93
N ASP A 75 -14.95 -22.18 22.07
CA ASP A 75 -15.89 -22.74 23.03
C ASP A 75 -15.26 -22.99 24.42
N LYS A 76 -16.09 -23.38 25.39
CA LYS A 76 -15.67 -23.68 26.78
C LYS A 76 -14.67 -24.84 26.91
N TYR A 77 -14.52 -25.67 25.88
CA TYR A 77 -13.56 -26.77 25.82
C TYR A 77 -12.29 -26.37 25.07
N GLY A 78 -12.19 -25.12 24.62
CA GLY A 78 -11.07 -24.58 23.87
C GLY A 78 -11.01 -25.04 22.41
N ASN A 79 -12.10 -25.56 21.87
CA ASN A 79 -12.20 -25.81 20.43
C ASN A 79 -12.38 -24.47 19.71
N VAL A 80 -11.64 -24.29 18.62
CA VAL A 80 -11.71 -23.08 17.79
C VAL A 80 -12.41 -23.42 16.48
N THR A 81 -13.39 -22.60 16.11
CA THR A 81 -14.12 -22.70 14.84
C THR A 81 -14.09 -21.36 14.11
N CYS A 82 -14.38 -21.35 12.81
CA CYS A 82 -14.48 -20.13 12.01
C CYS A 82 -15.71 -20.18 11.09
N GLU A 83 -16.89 -20.29 11.69
CA GLU A 83 -18.14 -20.60 10.98
C GLU A 83 -19.10 -19.41 10.89
N ALA A 84 -19.12 -18.53 11.89
CA ALA A 84 -20.10 -17.46 12.00
C ALA A 84 -19.95 -16.42 10.86
N GLU A 85 -21.05 -16.06 10.22
CA GLU A 85 -21.07 -15.09 9.09
C GLU A 85 -21.19 -13.64 9.56
N GLU A 86 -21.72 -13.45 10.76
CA GLU A 86 -21.94 -12.14 11.37
C GLU A 86 -21.16 -12.02 12.68
N LYS A 87 -20.86 -10.78 13.07
CA LYS A 87 -20.38 -10.51 14.42
C LYS A 87 -21.56 -10.68 15.36
N ASP A 88 -21.44 -11.62 16.27
CA ASP A 88 -22.41 -11.76 17.34
C ASP A 88 -21.95 -10.94 18.56
N GLU A 89 -22.89 -10.56 19.42
CA GLU A 89 -22.57 -10.02 20.75
C GLU A 89 -22.02 -11.12 21.67
N ASP A 90 -22.07 -12.40 21.26
CA ASP A 90 -21.47 -13.52 21.97
C ASP A 90 -19.98 -13.26 22.29
N PRO A 91 -19.62 -13.14 23.58
CA PRO A 91 -18.24 -12.97 24.02
C PRO A 91 -17.28 -14.09 23.57
N SER A 92 -17.78 -15.24 23.11
CA SER A 92 -16.98 -16.33 22.53
C SER A 92 -16.26 -15.93 21.22
N GLN A 93 -16.74 -14.90 20.53
CA GLN A 93 -16.12 -14.34 19.31
C GLN A 93 -15.19 -13.16 19.58
N LYS A 94 -15.17 -12.65 20.82
CA LYS A 94 -14.33 -11.50 21.22
C LYS A 94 -12.96 -11.99 21.67
N PHE A 95 -11.91 -11.38 21.13
CA PHE A 95 -10.52 -11.66 21.50
C PHE A 95 -9.81 -10.39 21.96
N ALA A 96 -9.02 -10.50 23.02
CA ALA A 96 -8.09 -9.46 23.47
C ALA A 96 -6.67 -9.83 23.00
N ILE A 97 -5.89 -8.85 22.54
CA ILE A 97 -4.49 -9.05 22.17
C ILE A 97 -3.61 -8.51 23.30
N GLU A 98 -2.79 -9.40 23.86
CA GLU A 98 -1.81 -9.09 24.87
C GLU A 98 -0.40 -9.15 24.27
N TYR A 99 0.44 -8.17 24.56
CA TYR A 99 1.77 -8.04 23.95
C TYR A 99 2.87 -8.56 24.87
N ALA A 100 3.77 -9.37 24.33
CA ALA A 100 4.90 -9.90 25.07
C ALA A 100 5.79 -8.77 25.62
N LYS A 101 6.21 -8.91 26.88
CA LYS A 101 7.01 -7.89 27.59
C LYS A 101 8.51 -8.07 27.44
N ASP A 102 8.94 -9.16 26.81
CA ASP A 102 10.33 -9.54 26.58
C ASP A 102 10.99 -8.83 25.38
N GLY A 103 10.25 -7.96 24.69
CA GLY A 103 10.74 -7.22 23.52
C GLY A 103 10.70 -8.02 22.21
N SER A 104 10.14 -9.24 22.23
CA SER A 104 9.96 -10.07 21.02
C SER A 104 8.91 -9.52 20.06
N GLY A 105 7.97 -8.70 20.56
CA GLY A 105 6.83 -8.20 19.78
C GLY A 105 5.75 -9.23 19.51
N LYS A 106 5.86 -10.44 20.10
CA LYS A 106 4.85 -11.49 19.95
C LYS A 106 3.55 -11.15 20.67
N TRP A 107 2.46 -11.72 20.18
CA TRP A 107 1.08 -11.49 20.60
C TRP A 107 0.53 -12.77 21.24
N ALA A 108 -0.09 -12.62 22.40
CA ALA A 108 -0.93 -13.64 23.00
C ALA A 108 -2.40 -13.24 22.76
N ILE A 109 -3.15 -14.12 22.07
CA ILE A 109 -4.53 -13.84 21.67
C ILE A 109 -5.45 -14.56 22.66
N ARG A 110 -6.12 -13.80 23.53
CA ARG A 110 -6.96 -14.35 24.60
C ARG A 110 -8.44 -14.25 24.25
N ASN A 111 -9.17 -15.35 24.36
CA ASN A 111 -10.62 -15.32 24.26
C ASN A 111 -11.23 -14.59 25.48
N VAL A 112 -12.16 -13.67 25.26
CA VAL A 112 -12.73 -12.83 26.31
C VAL A 112 -13.65 -13.64 27.22
N MET A 113 -14.49 -14.52 26.68
CA MET A 113 -15.44 -15.31 27.46
C MET A 113 -14.76 -16.30 28.42
N HIS A 114 -13.73 -17.01 27.91
CA HIS A 114 -13.14 -18.15 28.63
C HIS A 114 -11.79 -17.82 29.28
N GLY A 115 -11.15 -16.71 28.90
CA GLY A 115 -9.86 -16.30 29.45
C GLY A 115 -8.67 -17.17 29.03
N ASN A 116 -8.86 -18.04 28.04
CA ASN A 116 -7.83 -18.92 27.52
C ASN A 116 -7.13 -18.30 26.29
N TYR A 117 -5.92 -18.76 26.00
CA TYR A 117 -5.08 -18.26 24.92
C TYR A 117 -5.10 -19.18 23.72
N LEU A 118 -5.13 -18.59 22.53
CA LEU A 118 -5.02 -19.26 21.24
C LEU A 118 -3.60 -19.79 21.06
N SER A 119 -3.51 -21.09 20.78
CA SER A 119 -2.29 -21.82 20.44
C SER A 119 -2.55 -22.64 19.19
N GLY A 120 -1.51 -22.91 18.40
CA GLY A 120 -1.68 -23.72 17.20
C GLY A 120 -0.37 -24.23 16.66
N ASP A 121 -0.32 -25.53 16.38
CA ASP A 121 0.75 -26.16 15.62
C ASP A 121 0.14 -27.25 14.73
N ASP A 122 0.43 -27.16 13.42
CA ASP A 122 -0.16 -28.02 12.40
C ASP A 122 -1.70 -28.06 12.51
N ASP A 123 -2.34 -29.24 12.54
CA ASP A 123 -3.79 -29.37 12.67
C ASP A 123 -4.36 -29.10 14.08
N ASN A 124 -3.51 -28.85 15.08
CA ASN A 124 -3.95 -28.72 16.47
C ASN A 124 -4.05 -27.25 16.91
N VAL A 125 -5.05 -26.54 16.39
CA VAL A 125 -5.39 -25.18 16.83
C VAL A 125 -6.44 -25.25 17.95
N LYS A 126 -6.11 -24.65 19.10
CA LYS A 126 -6.91 -24.66 20.33
C LYS A 126 -6.84 -23.32 21.05
N CYS A 127 -7.86 -23.00 21.84
CA CYS A 127 -7.90 -21.85 22.73
C CYS A 127 -8.20 -22.31 24.17
N PHE A 128 -7.25 -23.02 24.78
CA PHE A 128 -7.48 -23.76 26.04
C PHE A 128 -6.51 -23.40 27.17
N SER A 129 -5.26 -23.03 26.84
CA SER A 129 -4.26 -22.76 27.88
C SER A 129 -4.59 -21.47 28.63
N LYS A 130 -4.43 -21.47 29.96
CA LYS A 130 -4.48 -20.26 30.79
C LYS A 130 -3.11 -19.60 31.01
N ASN A 131 -2.04 -20.33 30.65
CA ASN A 131 -0.67 -19.85 30.80
C ASN A 131 -0.07 -19.62 29.42
N ILE A 132 0.69 -18.53 29.28
CA ILE A 132 1.40 -18.20 28.05
C ILE A 132 2.75 -18.92 28.05
N SER A 133 2.96 -19.79 27.07
CA SER A 133 4.27 -20.30 26.67
C SER A 133 4.56 -19.89 25.22
N ASP A 134 5.68 -20.33 24.65
CA ASP A 134 5.99 -20.09 23.23
C ASP A 134 4.89 -20.60 22.27
N LYS A 135 4.08 -21.58 22.67
CA LYS A 135 2.99 -22.13 21.86
C LYS A 135 1.78 -21.20 21.72
N GLU A 136 1.59 -20.29 22.67
CA GLU A 136 0.48 -19.32 22.71
C GLU A 136 0.89 -17.96 22.14
N LEU A 137 2.15 -17.82 21.73
CA LEU A 137 2.72 -16.58 21.20
C LEU A 137 2.78 -16.61 19.67
N TRP A 138 2.24 -15.56 19.06
CA TRP A 138 2.15 -15.37 17.62
C TRP A 138 2.91 -14.13 17.19
N VAL A 139 3.53 -14.15 16.01
CA VAL A 139 4.01 -12.93 15.35
C VAL A 139 2.91 -12.42 14.43
N GLY A 140 2.45 -11.20 14.66
CA GLY A 140 1.51 -10.52 13.78
C GLY A 140 2.22 -9.82 12.62
N GLN A 141 2.05 -10.34 11.40
CA GLN A 141 2.60 -9.73 10.19
C GLN A 141 1.47 -9.08 9.38
N LEU A 142 1.53 -7.77 9.14
CA LEU A 142 0.61 -7.05 8.27
C LEU A 142 0.57 -7.66 6.85
N SER A 143 -0.64 -7.95 6.38
CA SER A 143 -0.95 -8.46 5.03
C SER A 143 -1.41 -7.32 4.14
N ILE A 144 -0.56 -6.31 4.00
CA ILE A 144 -0.84 -5.07 3.27
C ILE A 144 0.29 -4.79 2.29
N HIS A 145 0.09 -3.89 1.33
CA HIS A 145 1.22 -3.43 0.52
C HIS A 145 2.18 -2.62 1.40
N PRO A 146 3.50 -2.84 1.37
CA PRO A 146 4.43 -2.19 2.29
C PRO A 146 4.63 -0.69 2.02
N GLN A 147 4.25 -0.19 0.84
CA GLN A 147 4.34 1.23 0.49
C GLN A 147 3.07 1.97 0.93
N VAL A 148 3.18 2.69 2.04
CA VAL A 148 2.05 3.31 2.76
C VAL A 148 2.28 4.79 3.04
N ASN A 149 1.19 5.51 3.28
CA ASN A 149 1.22 6.79 3.98
C ASN A 149 0.88 6.55 5.45
N LEU A 150 1.65 7.16 6.35
CA LEU A 150 1.53 6.96 7.79
C LEU A 150 0.89 8.19 8.42
N HIS A 151 -0.32 8.05 8.97
CA HIS A 151 -1.09 9.15 9.54
C HIS A 151 -1.15 9.04 11.08
N ASN A 152 -0.82 10.11 11.80
CA ASN A 152 -0.93 10.13 13.27
C ASN A 152 -2.35 10.52 13.70
N VAL A 153 -2.93 9.71 14.59
CA VAL A 153 -4.33 9.84 15.02
C VAL A 153 -4.59 11.15 15.76
N ASN A 154 -3.72 11.56 16.69
CA ASN A 154 -3.95 12.78 17.46
C ASN A 154 -3.70 14.05 16.64
N ARG A 155 -2.56 14.11 15.94
CA ARG A 155 -2.16 15.30 15.16
C ARG A 155 -3.01 15.52 13.93
N LYS A 156 -3.65 14.47 13.40
CA LYS A 156 -4.38 14.50 12.12
C LYS A 156 -3.49 14.97 10.97
N ARG A 157 -2.27 14.42 10.92
CA ARG A 157 -1.21 14.76 9.98
C ARG A 157 -0.46 13.50 9.57
N TYR A 158 0.13 13.54 8.39
CA TYR A 158 0.93 12.47 7.83
C TYR A 158 2.41 12.68 8.12
N ALA A 159 3.10 11.55 8.28
CA ALA A 159 4.55 11.50 8.29
C ALA A 159 5.09 11.83 6.88
N ARG A 160 6.12 12.66 6.83
CA ARG A 160 6.90 12.93 5.63
C ARG A 160 8.37 13.10 5.98
N LEU A 161 9.25 12.77 5.04
CA LEU A 161 10.67 13.10 5.12
C LEU A 161 10.81 14.63 4.99
N CYS A 162 11.53 15.23 5.94
CA CYS A 162 11.94 16.63 5.93
C CYS A 162 13.42 16.67 6.28
N ASP A 163 14.27 17.02 5.31
CA ASP A 163 15.72 17.01 5.46
C ASP A 163 16.23 15.63 5.92
N ASP A 164 16.66 15.51 7.17
CA ASP A 164 17.22 14.29 7.77
C ASP A 164 16.31 13.66 8.84
N GLU A 165 15.04 14.06 8.89
CA GLU A 165 14.08 13.59 9.89
C GLU A 165 12.73 13.19 9.29
N LEU A 166 12.05 12.24 9.92
CA LEU A 166 10.61 12.03 9.69
C LEU A 166 9.79 12.96 10.58
N GLN A 167 8.98 13.81 9.96
CA GLN A 167 8.11 14.77 10.66
C GLN A 167 6.64 14.48 10.40
N VAL A 168 5.80 14.57 11.43
CA VAL A 168 4.35 14.36 11.31
C VAL A 168 3.61 15.69 11.16
N THR A 169 3.89 16.38 10.05
CA THR A 169 3.43 17.75 9.78
C THR A 169 2.53 17.86 8.55
N ALA A 170 2.54 16.88 7.66
CA ALA A 170 1.86 17.00 6.36
C ALA A 170 0.34 16.93 6.52
N VAL A 171 -0.40 17.86 5.93
CA VAL A 171 -1.87 17.88 5.97
C VAL A 171 -2.47 16.80 5.05
N ILE A 172 -1.82 16.60 3.90
CA ILE A 172 -2.10 15.55 2.94
C ILE A 172 -0.77 14.86 2.59
N PRO A 173 -0.77 13.56 2.24
CA PRO A 173 0.45 12.84 1.93
C PRO A 173 0.89 13.11 0.48
N TRP A 174 1.52 14.27 0.23
CA TRP A 174 1.93 14.73 -1.10
C TRP A 174 3.42 14.52 -1.38
N GLY A 175 3.77 14.25 -2.63
CA GLY A 175 5.13 14.01 -3.08
C GLY A 175 5.70 12.65 -2.64
N GLN A 176 6.90 12.34 -3.13
CA GLN A 176 7.63 11.13 -2.74
C GLN A 176 8.03 11.14 -1.26
N GLU A 177 8.18 12.31 -0.64
CA GLU A 177 8.59 12.43 0.76
C GLU A 177 7.55 11.90 1.74
N SER A 178 6.28 11.80 1.33
CA SER A 178 5.21 11.20 2.13
C SER A 178 5.15 9.67 2.04
N LEU A 179 5.97 9.05 1.18
CA LEU A 179 6.04 7.59 1.04
C LEU A 179 6.85 6.98 2.20
N ILE A 180 6.21 6.08 2.93
CA ILE A 180 6.87 5.23 3.94
C ILE A 180 6.83 3.79 3.45
N ILE A 181 7.94 3.08 3.58
CA ILE A 181 8.07 1.66 3.25
C ILE A 181 8.19 0.89 4.56
N LEU A 182 7.21 0.02 4.84
CA LEU A 182 7.24 -0.88 6.00
C LEU A 182 8.13 -2.08 5.71
N HIS A 183 9.28 -2.14 6.37
CA HIS A 183 10.21 -3.25 6.25
C HIS A 183 10.01 -4.26 7.37
N PHE A 184 9.56 -5.47 7.03
CA PHE A 184 9.35 -6.54 8.00
C PHE A 184 10.56 -7.47 8.06
N GLU A 185 11.14 -7.62 9.24
CA GLU A 185 12.26 -8.52 9.51
C GLU A 185 12.15 -9.07 10.94
N ASP A 186 12.30 -10.38 11.10
CA ASP A 186 12.31 -11.08 12.40
C ASP A 186 11.15 -10.71 13.35
N GLY A 187 9.95 -10.56 12.80
CA GLY A 187 8.74 -10.22 13.57
C GLY A 187 8.63 -8.75 13.98
N LYS A 188 9.54 -7.90 13.51
CA LYS A 188 9.56 -6.46 13.74
C LYS A 188 9.42 -5.69 12.44
N TYR A 189 9.13 -4.40 12.56
CA TYR A 189 9.01 -3.47 11.46
C TYR A 189 10.04 -2.35 11.58
N ALA A 190 10.66 -1.97 10.47
CA ALA A 190 11.37 -0.71 10.35
C ALA A 190 10.62 0.24 9.41
N LEU A 191 10.65 1.53 9.71
CA LEU A 191 10.06 2.58 8.88
C LEU A 191 11.13 3.13 7.96
N LYS A 192 11.03 2.84 6.67
CA LYS A 192 12.01 3.22 5.66
C LYS A 192 11.49 4.36 4.79
N THR A 193 12.30 5.39 4.59
CA THR A 193 11.99 6.56 3.76
C THR A 193 12.20 6.30 2.27
N CYS A 194 11.73 7.22 1.41
CA CYS A 194 11.85 7.13 -0.04
C CYS A 194 13.33 7.02 -0.52
N ASP A 195 14.28 7.54 0.26
CA ASP A 195 15.72 7.57 -0.03
C ASP A 195 16.50 6.35 0.50
N ASN A 196 15.82 5.36 1.09
CA ASN A 196 16.34 4.13 1.71
C ASN A 196 16.86 4.20 3.16
N ARG A 197 16.77 5.32 3.85
CA ARG A 197 17.15 5.36 5.27
C ARG A 197 16.06 4.79 6.16
N PHE A 198 16.44 4.31 7.34
CA PHE A 198 15.54 3.78 8.35
C PHE A 198 15.40 4.75 9.51
N LEU A 199 14.19 4.87 10.06
CA LEU A 199 13.96 5.64 11.28
C LEU A 199 14.59 4.95 12.48
N HIS A 200 15.56 5.61 13.09
CA HIS A 200 16.09 5.23 14.39
C HIS A 200 15.17 5.75 15.51
N ARG A 201 15.08 5.02 16.61
CA ARG A 201 14.16 5.31 17.73
C ARG A 201 14.32 6.69 18.39
N ASP A 202 15.46 7.36 18.26
CA ASP A 202 15.68 8.71 18.82
C ASP A 202 15.27 9.85 17.85
N GLY A 203 14.89 9.50 16.62
CA GLY A 203 14.35 10.41 15.60
C GLY A 203 15.24 10.68 14.40
N HIS A 204 16.51 10.26 14.40
CA HIS A 204 17.38 10.42 13.23
C HIS A 204 17.19 9.26 12.23
N LEU A 205 17.75 9.44 11.03
CA LEU A 205 17.71 8.45 9.95
C LEU A 205 19.08 7.75 9.78
N VAL A 206 19.07 6.43 9.62
CA VAL A 206 20.27 5.59 9.45
C VAL A 206 20.25 4.83 8.12
N ASP A 207 21.42 4.62 7.51
CA ASP A 207 21.55 3.92 6.22
C ASP A 207 21.44 2.40 6.34
N THR A 208 21.80 1.85 7.50
CA THR A 208 21.78 0.41 7.78
C THR A 208 20.68 0.07 8.78
N LEU A 209 20.07 -1.09 8.60
CA LEU A 209 19.05 -1.57 9.52
C LEU A 209 19.71 -2.05 10.82
N GLU A 210 19.53 -1.27 11.87
CA GLU A 210 20.02 -1.56 13.22
C GLU A 210 18.85 -1.97 14.15
N ASP A 211 19.15 -2.60 15.28
CA ASP A 211 18.11 -3.04 16.23
C ASP A 211 17.29 -1.87 16.80
N ASP A 212 17.91 -0.70 16.96
CA ASP A 212 17.25 0.52 17.42
C ASP A 212 16.40 1.21 16.33
N ALA A 213 16.42 0.71 15.09
CA ALA A 213 15.51 1.07 14.01
C ALA A 213 14.38 0.04 13.80
N LYS A 214 14.30 -1.00 14.65
CA LYS A 214 13.26 -2.03 14.62
C LYS A 214 12.21 -1.78 15.70
N PHE A 215 10.95 -1.84 15.29
CA PHE A 215 9.79 -1.59 16.13
C PHE A 215 8.86 -2.80 16.13
N THR A 216 8.37 -3.19 17.29
CA THR A 216 7.30 -4.18 17.41
C THR A 216 5.95 -3.48 17.22
N LEU A 217 4.99 -4.20 16.62
CA LEU A 217 3.67 -3.65 16.34
C LEU A 217 2.67 -4.00 17.44
N GLU A 218 1.94 -2.99 17.92
CA GLU A 218 0.81 -3.17 18.84
C GLU A 218 -0.46 -2.54 18.27
N ILE A 219 -1.51 -3.34 18.10
CA ILE A 219 -2.86 -2.91 17.71
C ILE A 219 -3.65 -2.51 18.97
N ARG A 220 -4.19 -1.28 19.00
CA ARG A 220 -5.09 -0.78 20.05
C ARG A 220 -6.49 -0.61 19.52
N SER A 221 -7.50 -1.02 20.28
CA SER A 221 -8.93 -0.98 19.91
C SER A 221 -9.69 0.03 20.79
N GLY A 222 -11.01 0.00 20.78
CA GLY A 222 -11.86 0.89 21.58
C GLY A 222 -11.87 2.33 21.08
N ALA A 223 -12.10 3.27 22.00
CA ALA A 223 -12.25 4.69 21.68
C ALA A 223 -10.99 5.32 21.03
N ASN A 224 -9.83 4.70 21.22
CA ASN A 224 -8.54 5.12 20.67
C ASN A 224 -7.93 3.97 19.88
N SER A 225 -8.46 3.72 18.69
CA SER A 225 -8.01 2.63 17.85
C SER A 225 -6.88 3.04 16.89
N GLY A 226 -5.86 2.20 16.73
CA GLY A 226 -4.77 2.41 15.78
C GLY A 226 -3.60 1.45 15.99
N LEU A 227 -2.50 1.71 15.29
CA LEU A 227 -1.22 1.02 15.46
C LEU A 227 -0.27 1.85 16.31
N ALA A 228 0.42 1.20 17.23
CA ALA A 228 1.55 1.75 17.94
C ALA A 228 2.83 0.98 17.58
N PHE A 229 3.92 1.72 17.40
CA PHE A 229 5.24 1.17 17.12
C PHE A 229 6.08 1.28 18.38
N ARG A 230 6.51 0.15 18.94
CA ARG A 230 7.27 0.10 20.19
C ARG A 230 8.73 -0.22 19.90
N ASP A 231 9.65 0.61 20.41
CA ASP A 231 11.09 0.47 20.22
C ASP A 231 11.73 -0.58 21.16
N SER A 232 13.02 -0.80 20.98
CA SER A 232 13.87 -1.70 21.77
C SER A 232 13.91 -1.39 23.27
N ALA A 233 13.68 -0.14 23.70
CA ALA A 233 13.62 0.25 25.11
C ALA A 233 12.20 0.23 25.69
N GLY A 234 11.23 -0.24 24.91
CA GLY A 234 9.84 -0.31 25.31
C GLY A 234 9.14 1.05 25.37
N THR A 235 9.63 2.05 24.64
CA THR A 235 8.91 3.30 24.39
C THR A 235 8.22 3.26 23.03
N TYR A 236 7.22 4.11 22.82
CA TYR A 236 6.43 4.15 21.59
C TYR A 236 6.79 5.36 20.74
N LEU A 237 6.78 5.16 19.42
CA LEU A 237 6.90 6.26 18.46
C LEU A 237 5.75 7.24 18.67
N THR A 238 6.09 8.51 18.66
CA THR A 238 5.18 9.64 18.75
C THR A 238 5.80 10.83 18.02
N ALA A 239 5.05 11.91 17.86
CA ALA A 239 5.57 13.14 17.25
C ALA A 239 5.93 14.18 18.33
N VAL A 240 7.17 14.67 18.31
CA VAL A 240 7.77 15.46 19.39
C VAL A 240 8.17 16.85 18.93
N GLY A 241 7.92 17.85 19.78
CA GLY A 241 8.35 19.24 19.53
C GLY A 241 7.51 19.97 18.48
N ALA A 242 7.96 21.18 18.14
CA ALA A 242 7.29 22.09 17.21
C ALA A 242 7.31 21.56 15.76
N THR A 243 8.40 20.88 15.38
CA THR A 243 8.56 20.24 14.07
C THR A 243 7.96 18.83 14.02
N ALA A 244 7.39 18.35 15.14
CA ALA A 244 6.69 17.05 15.20
C ALA A 244 7.56 15.87 14.74
N VAL A 245 8.84 15.86 15.12
CA VAL A 245 9.80 14.78 14.80
C VAL A 245 9.31 13.46 15.37
N MET A 246 9.28 12.43 14.53
CA MET A 246 8.86 11.09 14.92
C MET A 246 9.96 10.38 15.68
N LYS A 247 9.72 10.02 16.95
CA LYS A 247 10.67 9.25 17.77
C LYS A 247 10.02 8.55 18.95
N GLY A 248 10.73 7.58 19.51
CA GLY A 248 10.39 6.88 20.74
C GLY A 248 10.45 7.83 21.94
N ARG A 249 9.38 7.86 22.75
CA ARG A 249 9.33 8.76 23.92
C ARG A 249 8.56 8.18 25.10
N ASN A 250 7.32 7.80 24.89
CA ASN A 250 6.38 7.47 25.96
C ASN A 250 6.36 5.95 26.21
N LYS A 251 6.17 5.52 27.47
CA LYS A 251 6.08 4.08 27.84
C LYS A 251 4.65 3.54 27.80
N SER A 252 3.68 4.39 27.52
CA SER A 252 2.26 4.05 27.42
C SER A 252 1.71 4.58 26.11
N VAL A 253 0.75 3.86 25.54
CA VAL A 253 0.09 4.26 24.29
C VAL A 253 -1.10 5.17 24.62
N GLY A 254 -1.01 6.45 24.25
CA GLY A 254 -2.15 7.36 24.14
C GLY A 254 -2.47 7.65 22.66
N LYS A 255 -3.37 8.61 22.40
CA LYS A 255 -3.69 9.03 21.02
C LYS A 255 -2.47 9.52 20.23
N ASP A 256 -1.48 10.09 20.92
CA ASP A 256 -0.25 10.62 20.32
C ASP A 256 0.65 9.52 19.73
N GLU A 257 0.58 8.31 20.27
CA GLU A 257 1.38 7.14 19.85
C GLU A 257 0.65 6.27 18.83
N LEU A 258 -0.56 6.64 18.42
CA LEU A 258 -1.38 5.88 17.50
C LEU A 258 -1.27 6.41 16.07
N PHE A 259 -1.15 5.47 15.15
CA PHE A 259 -1.05 5.71 13.72
C PHE A 259 -2.04 4.84 12.94
N THR A 260 -2.37 5.32 11.74
CA THR A 260 -3.17 4.63 10.74
C THR A 260 -2.39 4.54 9.44
N LEU A 261 -2.67 3.52 8.63
CA LEU A 261 -1.98 3.29 7.36
C LEU A 261 -2.91 3.56 6.19
N GLU A 262 -2.38 4.21 5.17
CA GLU A 262 -3.10 4.43 3.92
C GLU A 262 -2.33 3.86 2.75
N ASP A 263 -3.06 3.28 1.81
CA ASP A 263 -2.49 2.87 0.54
C ASP A 263 -2.06 4.14 -0.21
N THR A 264 -0.85 4.09 -0.76
CA THR A 264 -0.25 5.22 -1.46
C THR A 264 -0.79 5.28 -2.88
N LYS A 265 -1.71 6.20 -3.15
CA LYS A 265 -2.25 6.40 -4.50
C LYS A 265 -1.15 6.93 -5.45
N PRO A 266 -1.21 6.63 -6.76
CA PRO A 266 -0.23 7.16 -7.71
C PRO A 266 -0.34 8.69 -7.78
N GLN A 267 0.79 9.35 -7.63
CA GLN A 267 0.94 10.77 -7.90
C GLN A 267 1.77 10.95 -9.14
N VAL A 268 1.29 11.80 -10.04
CA VAL A 268 1.78 11.89 -11.39
C VAL A 268 1.98 13.34 -11.83
N VAL A 269 2.92 13.51 -12.76
CA VAL A 269 3.06 14.71 -13.58
C VAL A 269 2.51 14.36 -14.96
N ILE A 270 1.71 15.26 -15.51
CA ILE A 270 1.09 15.10 -16.84
C ILE A 270 1.78 16.07 -17.79
N GLN A 271 2.28 15.56 -18.91
CA GLN A 271 2.92 16.36 -19.96
C GLN A 271 2.04 16.34 -21.21
N ALA A 272 1.71 17.52 -21.74
CA ALA A 272 0.95 17.65 -22.98
C ALA A 272 1.80 17.35 -24.22
N TYR A 273 1.15 17.20 -25.39
CA TYR A 273 1.82 16.98 -26.67
C TYR A 273 2.90 18.04 -26.98
N SER A 274 2.71 19.26 -26.50
CA SER A 274 3.66 20.38 -26.65
C SER A 274 4.96 20.23 -25.86
N GLY A 275 5.10 19.19 -25.03
CA GLY A 275 6.22 19.00 -24.11
C GLY A 275 6.08 19.77 -22.79
N LYS A 276 5.07 20.63 -22.67
CA LYS A 276 4.82 21.42 -21.44
C LYS A 276 4.07 20.59 -20.40
N LYS A 277 4.46 20.77 -19.13
CA LYS A 277 3.83 20.12 -17.98
C LYS A 277 2.54 20.85 -17.59
N VAL A 278 1.54 20.06 -17.22
CA VAL A 278 0.25 20.52 -16.69
C VAL A 278 0.44 21.02 -15.26
N SER A 279 -0.17 22.15 -14.93
CA SER A 279 0.00 22.86 -13.67
C SER A 279 -1.28 23.59 -13.24
N ILE A 280 -1.38 23.88 -11.94
CA ILE A 280 -2.36 24.79 -11.35
C ILE A 280 -1.75 26.11 -10.86
N LYS A 281 -0.48 26.39 -11.19
CA LYS A 281 0.27 27.55 -10.71
C LYS A 281 -0.35 28.90 -11.14
N GLN A 282 -1.09 28.93 -12.25
CA GLN A 282 -1.72 30.15 -12.78
C GLN A 282 -3.11 30.45 -12.20
N GLY A 283 -3.58 29.67 -11.23
CA GLY A 283 -4.85 29.91 -10.53
C GLY A 283 -5.83 28.77 -10.69
N GLN A 284 -7.07 29.08 -11.09
CA GLN A 284 -8.14 28.08 -11.14
C GLN A 284 -8.08 27.21 -12.39
N ASP A 285 -7.66 27.76 -13.52
CA ASP A 285 -7.52 27.00 -14.77
C ASP A 285 -6.35 26.02 -14.67
N VAL A 286 -6.60 24.77 -15.07
CA VAL A 286 -5.54 23.78 -15.25
C VAL A 286 -4.89 24.05 -16.61
N SER A 287 -3.56 24.17 -16.64
CA SER A 287 -2.85 24.64 -17.85
C SER A 287 -1.53 23.92 -18.08
N ALA A 288 -1.26 23.55 -19.33
CA ALA A 288 0.03 22.99 -19.78
C ALA A 288 0.96 24.12 -20.24
N ASN A 289 1.75 24.67 -19.31
CA ASN A 289 2.64 25.81 -19.58
C ASN A 289 3.98 25.77 -18.85
N GLN A 290 4.26 24.77 -18.00
CA GLN A 290 5.50 24.69 -17.24
C GLN A 290 6.57 23.88 -17.99
N GLU A 291 7.81 24.37 -17.93
CA GLU A 291 9.00 23.74 -18.52
C GLU A 291 10.09 23.47 -17.46
N GLU A 292 9.98 24.10 -16.29
CA GLU A 292 10.92 23.99 -15.16
C GLU A 292 10.78 22.65 -14.40
N GLU A 293 11.60 22.47 -13.36
CA GLU A 293 11.50 21.36 -12.43
C GLU A 293 10.09 21.28 -11.81
N GLU A 294 9.65 20.06 -11.49
CA GLU A 294 8.30 19.83 -10.98
C GLU A 294 8.18 20.29 -9.51
N ASP A 295 7.19 21.13 -9.23
CA ASP A 295 6.80 21.51 -7.88
C ASP A 295 5.43 20.87 -7.53
N GLU A 296 4.93 21.10 -6.31
CA GLU A 296 3.67 20.55 -5.82
C GLU A 296 2.48 20.88 -6.72
N THR A 297 2.54 21.96 -7.52
CA THR A 297 1.49 22.41 -8.45
C THR A 297 1.42 21.63 -9.77
N GLU A 298 2.44 20.86 -10.11
CA GLU A 298 2.47 19.99 -11.30
C GLU A 298 2.19 18.52 -10.96
N ILE A 299 2.11 18.20 -9.67
CA ILE A 299 1.78 16.87 -9.17
C ILE A 299 0.26 16.75 -9.05
N PHE A 300 -0.28 15.63 -9.51
CA PHE A 300 -1.69 15.27 -9.41
C PHE A 300 -1.81 13.86 -8.86
N GLN A 301 -2.63 13.66 -7.82
CA GLN A 301 -2.94 12.32 -7.33
C GLN A 301 -4.08 11.74 -8.16
N MET A 302 -3.85 10.60 -8.82
CA MET A 302 -4.89 9.89 -9.54
C MET A 302 -5.66 9.00 -8.57
N GLU A 303 -6.97 9.19 -8.48
CA GLU A 303 -7.86 8.43 -7.62
C GLU A 303 -8.88 7.67 -8.49
N TYR A 304 -8.80 6.33 -8.46
CA TYR A 304 -9.74 5.47 -9.17
C TYR A 304 -11.04 5.33 -8.39
N ASP A 305 -12.17 5.56 -9.04
CA ASP A 305 -13.50 5.32 -8.48
C ASP A 305 -13.99 3.93 -8.91
N GLU A 306 -14.10 3.00 -7.95
CA GLU A 306 -14.51 1.62 -8.24
C GLU A 306 -15.95 1.51 -8.76
N HIS A 307 -16.81 2.50 -8.52
CA HIS A 307 -18.21 2.45 -8.93
C HIS A 307 -18.41 2.81 -10.41
N THR A 308 -17.72 3.86 -10.88
CA THR A 308 -17.80 4.36 -12.26
C THR A 308 -16.66 3.84 -13.14
N GLU A 309 -15.62 3.26 -12.57
CA GLU A 309 -14.38 2.86 -13.25
C GLU A 309 -13.64 4.03 -13.92
N LEU A 310 -13.82 5.24 -13.37
CA LEU A 310 -13.21 6.47 -13.86
C LEU A 310 -12.16 7.01 -12.87
N TRP A 311 -11.38 7.99 -13.33
CA TRP A 311 -10.31 8.60 -12.55
C TRP A 311 -10.63 10.04 -12.18
N ALA A 312 -10.32 10.42 -10.95
CA ALA A 312 -10.25 11.80 -10.52
C ALA A 312 -8.79 12.25 -10.37
N PHE A 313 -8.50 13.52 -10.64
CA PHE A 313 -7.18 14.12 -10.45
C PHE A 313 -7.26 15.12 -9.29
N ARG A 314 -6.75 14.73 -8.12
CA ARG A 314 -6.65 15.60 -6.95
C ARG A 314 -5.39 16.46 -7.03
N THR A 315 -5.40 17.63 -6.40
CA THR A 315 -4.29 18.59 -6.37
C THR A 315 -3.75 18.81 -4.96
N CYS A 316 -2.58 19.47 -4.84
CA CYS A 316 -1.97 19.84 -3.56
C CYS A 316 -2.87 20.74 -2.69
N SER A 317 -3.79 21.48 -3.33
CA SER A 317 -4.81 22.29 -2.64
C SER A 317 -6.00 21.50 -2.10
N ASN A 318 -5.95 20.16 -2.16
CA ASN A 318 -7.03 19.26 -1.78
C ASN A 318 -8.34 19.51 -2.57
N LYS A 319 -8.21 19.84 -3.84
CA LYS A 319 -9.31 19.98 -4.80
C LYS A 319 -9.12 19.01 -5.95
N TYR A 320 -10.15 18.85 -6.76
CA TYR A 320 -10.13 17.99 -7.93
C TYR A 320 -10.23 18.82 -9.21
N TRP A 321 -9.62 18.31 -10.29
CA TRP A 321 -9.96 18.75 -11.64
C TRP A 321 -11.46 18.61 -11.85
N SER A 322 -12.08 19.61 -12.47
CA SER A 322 -13.51 19.63 -12.77
C SER A 322 -13.75 20.20 -14.15
N LEU A 323 -14.65 19.57 -14.89
CA LEU A 323 -15.19 20.10 -16.13
C LEU A 323 -16.22 21.19 -15.82
N GLU A 324 -15.98 22.39 -16.35
CA GLU A 324 -16.87 23.53 -16.21
C GLU A 324 -17.73 23.76 -17.46
N SER A 325 -18.77 24.59 -17.32
CA SER A 325 -19.80 24.82 -18.34
C SER A 325 -19.28 25.31 -19.70
N SER A 326 -18.12 25.97 -19.72
CA SER A 326 -17.44 26.43 -20.95
C SER A 326 -16.60 25.34 -21.64
N GLY A 327 -16.56 24.13 -21.07
CA GLY A 327 -15.66 23.05 -21.46
C GLY A 327 -14.25 23.16 -20.88
N GLY A 328 -13.95 24.20 -20.08
CA GLY A 328 -12.66 24.36 -19.41
C GLY A 328 -12.47 23.34 -18.29
N ILE A 329 -11.21 22.94 -18.07
CA ILE A 329 -10.82 22.08 -16.93
C ILE A 329 -10.19 22.96 -15.85
N MET A 330 -10.81 22.96 -14.66
CA MET A 330 -10.41 23.83 -13.55
C MET A 330 -10.14 23.03 -12.27
N ASN A 331 -9.28 23.54 -11.39
CA ASN A 331 -9.00 22.97 -10.07
C ASN A 331 -9.94 23.56 -8.99
N VAL A 332 -11.24 23.31 -9.14
CA VAL A 332 -12.29 23.84 -8.25
C VAL A 332 -13.19 22.76 -7.65
N GLY A 333 -13.07 21.51 -8.11
CA GLY A 333 -13.85 20.38 -7.62
C GLY A 333 -13.58 20.13 -6.13
N LYS A 334 -14.63 20.02 -5.32
CA LYS A 334 -14.53 19.83 -3.86
C LYS A 334 -14.68 18.38 -3.43
N GLU A 335 -15.27 17.57 -4.29
CA GLU A 335 -15.59 16.16 -4.06
C GLU A 335 -15.59 15.42 -5.39
N ILE A 336 -15.55 14.08 -5.32
CA ILE A 336 -15.67 13.24 -6.49
C ILE A 336 -17.14 13.22 -6.92
N CYS A 337 -17.39 13.70 -8.13
CA CYS A 337 -18.71 13.67 -8.77
C CYS A 337 -18.53 13.54 -10.30
N LYS A 338 -19.65 13.52 -11.04
CA LYS A 338 -19.64 13.38 -12.50
C LYS A 338 -18.67 14.34 -13.21
N ASN A 339 -18.58 15.59 -12.78
CA ASN A 339 -17.74 16.60 -13.44
C ASN A 339 -16.24 16.46 -13.11
N THR A 340 -15.88 15.75 -12.05
CA THR A 340 -14.48 15.56 -11.62
C THR A 340 -13.94 14.18 -11.99
N LEU A 341 -14.72 13.39 -12.72
CA LEU A 341 -14.36 12.05 -13.17
C LEU A 341 -14.05 12.06 -14.66
N PHE A 342 -12.98 11.37 -15.03
CA PHE A 342 -12.41 11.34 -16.36
C PHE A 342 -12.07 9.91 -16.77
N ASN A 343 -12.33 9.57 -18.03
CA ASN A 343 -11.84 8.32 -18.60
C ASN A 343 -10.40 8.52 -19.07
N VAL A 344 -9.49 7.67 -18.60
CA VAL A 344 -8.07 7.70 -18.98
C VAL A 344 -7.79 6.50 -19.87
N GLU A 345 -7.53 6.76 -21.15
CA GLU A 345 -7.42 5.75 -22.19
C GLU A 345 -5.96 5.61 -22.64
N TRP A 346 -5.31 4.52 -22.22
CA TRP A 346 -3.95 4.17 -22.64
C TRP A 346 -3.89 3.82 -24.12
N GLN A 347 -3.01 4.50 -24.86
CA GLN A 347 -2.85 4.31 -26.31
C GLN A 347 -1.87 3.18 -26.66
N GLY A 348 -1.19 2.60 -25.67
CA GLY A 348 -0.26 1.48 -25.83
C GLY A 348 1.14 1.86 -26.33
N ASP A 349 1.42 3.16 -26.46
CA ASP A 349 2.69 3.75 -26.91
C ASP A 349 3.33 4.70 -25.87
N GLY A 350 2.86 4.65 -24.62
CA GLY A 350 3.29 5.54 -23.54
C GLY A 350 2.48 6.84 -23.43
N THR A 351 1.53 7.07 -24.35
CA THR A 351 0.59 8.17 -24.25
C THR A 351 -0.78 7.73 -23.75
N VAL A 352 -1.53 8.70 -23.21
CA VAL A 352 -2.93 8.57 -22.82
C VAL A 352 -3.76 9.67 -23.47
N THR A 353 -5.03 9.40 -23.67
CA THR A 353 -6.05 10.43 -23.90
C THR A 353 -6.96 10.50 -22.69
N ILE A 354 -7.45 11.69 -22.37
CA ILE A 354 -8.30 11.91 -21.18
C ILE A 354 -9.64 12.46 -21.67
N LYS A 355 -10.73 11.77 -21.35
CA LYS A 355 -12.09 12.13 -21.78
C LYS A 355 -12.95 12.55 -20.60
N ALA A 356 -13.59 13.71 -20.70
CA ALA A 356 -14.45 14.23 -19.65
C ALA A 356 -15.90 13.73 -19.79
N CYS A 357 -16.75 14.04 -18.79
CA CYS A 357 -18.14 13.57 -18.74
C CYS A 357 -19.07 14.13 -19.82
N ASN A 358 -18.62 15.12 -20.60
CA ASN A 358 -19.30 15.61 -21.81
C ASN A 358 -18.97 14.78 -23.07
N ASN A 359 -18.25 13.66 -22.91
CA ASN A 359 -17.76 12.80 -23.99
C ASN A 359 -16.74 13.45 -24.93
N CYS A 360 -16.12 14.57 -24.54
CA CYS A 360 -15.02 15.18 -25.28
C CYS A 360 -13.67 14.86 -24.65
N TYR A 361 -12.65 14.70 -25.48
CA TYR A 361 -11.25 14.61 -25.10
C TYR A 361 -10.70 15.99 -24.70
N ILE A 362 -9.82 15.94 -23.69
CA ILE A 362 -9.07 17.09 -23.19
C ILE A 362 -7.89 17.36 -24.11
N PHE A 363 -7.62 18.63 -24.39
CA PHE A 363 -6.40 19.11 -25.03
C PHE A 363 -6.02 20.48 -24.44
N ASN A 364 -4.79 20.94 -24.67
CA ASN A 364 -4.37 22.29 -24.31
C ASN A 364 -4.55 23.27 -25.49
N LYS A 365 -5.19 24.41 -25.23
CA LYS A 365 -5.21 25.54 -26.17
C LYS A 365 -3.81 26.15 -26.34
N PRO A 366 -3.58 27.03 -27.34
CA PRO A 366 -2.32 27.78 -27.46
C PRO A 366 -1.95 28.57 -26.20
N THR A 367 -2.94 28.95 -25.39
CA THR A 367 -2.74 29.60 -24.08
C THR A 367 -2.22 28.66 -22.98
N GLY A 368 -2.21 27.34 -23.22
CA GLY A 368 -1.89 26.30 -22.25
C GLY A 368 -3.10 25.71 -21.54
N CYS A 369 -4.18 26.49 -21.35
CA CYS A 369 -5.39 26.05 -20.63
C CYS A 369 -5.98 24.76 -21.23
N LEU A 370 -6.36 23.84 -20.35
CA LEU A 370 -6.98 22.57 -20.72
C LEU A 370 -8.49 22.74 -20.98
N PHE A 371 -8.98 22.15 -22.07
CA PHE A 371 -10.39 22.16 -22.47
C PHE A 371 -10.82 20.78 -22.97
N ALA A 372 -12.02 20.34 -22.59
CA ALA A 372 -12.68 19.16 -23.13
C ALA A 372 -13.70 19.56 -24.21
N LEU A 373 -13.21 19.80 -25.44
CA LEU A 373 -14.05 20.17 -26.59
C LEU A 373 -13.80 19.30 -27.83
N SER A 374 -12.83 18.39 -27.77
CA SER A 374 -12.43 17.58 -28.93
C SER A 374 -13.24 16.28 -28.97
N GLU A 375 -13.96 16.00 -30.05
CA GLU A 375 -14.75 14.76 -30.18
C GLU A 375 -13.90 13.54 -30.56
N THR A 376 -12.71 13.78 -31.12
CA THR A 376 -11.78 12.75 -31.58
C THR A 376 -10.40 12.94 -30.96
N ALA A 377 -9.75 11.82 -30.63
CA ALA A 377 -8.37 11.86 -30.14
C ALA A 377 -7.40 11.98 -31.31
N THR A 378 -6.71 13.12 -31.41
CA THR A 378 -5.58 13.33 -32.31
C THR A 378 -4.29 13.44 -31.50
N GLU A 379 -3.19 13.88 -32.13
CA GLU A 379 -1.93 14.12 -31.42
C GLU A 379 -2.07 15.17 -30.31
N LYS A 380 -2.97 16.16 -30.47
CA LYS A 380 -3.14 17.26 -29.49
C LYS A 380 -3.81 16.83 -28.19
N GLU A 381 -4.58 15.75 -28.22
CA GLU A 381 -5.27 15.16 -27.07
C GLU A 381 -4.42 14.13 -26.33
N ARG A 382 -3.19 13.87 -26.81
CA ARG A 382 -2.28 12.90 -26.20
C ARG A 382 -1.43 13.55 -25.12
N PHE A 383 -1.41 12.91 -23.96
CA PHE A 383 -0.59 13.26 -22.81
C PHE A 383 0.36 12.12 -22.45
N LYS A 384 1.47 12.46 -21.79
CA LYS A 384 2.36 11.49 -21.14
C LYS A 384 2.16 11.59 -19.63
N ILE A 385 2.14 10.46 -18.94
CA ILE A 385 1.99 10.40 -17.47
C ILE A 385 3.29 9.86 -16.85
N LYS A 386 3.91 10.67 -15.98
CA LYS A 386 5.10 10.32 -15.20
C LYS A 386 4.72 10.13 -13.73
N MET A 387 4.92 8.95 -13.17
CA MET A 387 4.74 8.70 -11.74
C MET A 387 5.90 9.31 -10.95
N VAL A 388 5.59 10.04 -9.86
CA VAL A 388 6.59 10.78 -9.07
C VAL A 388 6.73 10.32 -7.63
N ASN A 389 5.69 9.75 -7.02
CA ASN A 389 5.75 9.25 -5.64
C ASN A 389 6.18 7.78 -5.52
N ARG A 390 6.89 7.27 -6.54
CA ARG A 390 7.47 5.93 -6.60
C ARG A 390 8.84 5.97 -7.29
N PRO A 391 9.85 6.64 -6.71
CA PRO A 391 11.24 6.48 -7.16
C PRO A 391 11.70 5.02 -7.04
N LYS A 392 11.05 4.27 -6.14
CA LYS A 392 11.14 2.82 -5.99
C LYS A 392 9.74 2.25 -5.97
N ILE A 393 9.59 1.10 -6.61
CA ILE A 393 8.34 0.36 -6.69
C ILE A 393 8.55 -1.03 -6.10
N ILE A 394 7.56 -1.46 -5.33
CA ILE A 394 7.41 -2.84 -4.89
C ILE A 394 6.23 -3.41 -5.68
N LEU A 395 6.39 -4.60 -6.22
CA LEU A 395 5.34 -5.24 -7.02
C LEU A 395 4.86 -6.51 -6.33
N ARG A 396 3.54 -6.67 -6.20
CA ARG A 396 2.92 -7.87 -5.64
C ARG A 396 1.86 -8.43 -6.60
N SER A 397 1.86 -9.76 -6.73
CA SER A 397 0.82 -10.53 -7.38
C SER A 397 0.02 -11.33 -6.36
N ASP A 398 -1.02 -12.05 -6.82
CA ASP A 398 -1.75 -13.01 -5.99
C ASP A 398 -0.88 -14.15 -5.43
N PHE A 399 0.31 -14.37 -6.01
CA PHE A 399 1.22 -15.45 -5.63
C PHE A 399 2.32 -15.03 -4.67
N GLY A 400 2.54 -13.73 -4.49
CA GLY A 400 3.61 -13.15 -3.68
C GLY A 400 4.24 -11.92 -4.32
N PHE A 401 5.35 -11.48 -3.76
CA PHE A 401 6.11 -10.34 -4.27
C PHE A 401 6.96 -10.73 -5.49
N VAL A 402 7.21 -9.73 -6.32
CA VAL A 402 8.16 -9.79 -7.43
C VAL A 402 9.57 -9.48 -6.91
N GLY A 403 10.53 -10.34 -7.22
CA GLY A 403 11.93 -10.15 -6.81
C GLY A 403 12.86 -11.15 -7.49
N ILE A 404 14.17 -10.94 -7.31
CA ILE A 404 15.19 -11.83 -7.89
C ILE A 404 15.11 -13.23 -7.25
N LYS A 405 15.16 -14.26 -8.10
CA LYS A 405 15.12 -15.66 -7.70
C LYS A 405 16.30 -16.03 -6.81
N SER A 406 17.52 -15.76 -7.29
CA SER A 406 18.77 -15.95 -6.55
C SER A 406 19.88 -15.05 -7.12
N GLU A 407 20.92 -14.76 -6.34
CA GLU A 407 22.04 -13.91 -6.80
C GLU A 407 22.76 -14.50 -8.02
N SER A 408 22.89 -15.83 -8.09
CA SER A 408 23.51 -16.54 -9.22
C SER A 408 22.67 -16.57 -10.49
N LYS A 409 21.36 -16.29 -10.39
CA LYS A 409 20.43 -16.27 -11.52
C LYS A 409 19.48 -15.08 -11.32
N PRO A 410 19.83 -13.89 -11.85
CA PRO A 410 19.07 -12.66 -11.64
C PRO A 410 17.74 -12.62 -12.43
N GLU A 411 17.07 -13.76 -12.54
CA GLU A 411 15.71 -13.92 -13.05
C GLU A 411 14.72 -13.45 -12.00
N TYR A 412 13.76 -12.60 -12.40
CA TYR A 412 12.66 -12.21 -11.54
C TYR A 412 11.58 -13.29 -11.50
N ILE A 413 11.04 -13.53 -10.31
CA ILE A 413 9.90 -14.41 -10.04
C ILE A 413 8.83 -13.65 -9.25
N CYS A 414 7.58 -14.12 -9.27
CA CYS A 414 6.44 -13.40 -8.69
C CYS A 414 5.81 -14.06 -7.44
N ASN A 415 6.53 -14.97 -6.78
CA ASN A 415 6.04 -15.72 -5.61
C ASN A 415 6.96 -15.60 -4.39
N LYS A 416 7.75 -14.51 -4.30
CA LYS A 416 8.62 -14.25 -3.15
C LYS A 416 7.75 -13.92 -1.92
N THR A 417 8.23 -14.33 -0.75
CA THR A 417 7.60 -13.98 0.54
C THR A 417 8.02 -12.60 1.02
N GLY A 418 9.28 -12.22 0.79
CA GLY A 418 9.80 -10.88 1.02
C GLY A 418 9.71 -10.03 -0.24
N TYR A 419 9.46 -8.73 -0.05
CA TYR A 419 9.46 -7.77 -1.15
C TYR A 419 10.88 -7.38 -1.56
N GLU A 420 11.01 -6.83 -2.76
CA GLU A 420 12.24 -6.24 -3.25
C GLU A 420 11.98 -4.80 -3.71
N ASN A 421 12.91 -3.89 -3.41
CA ASN A 421 12.83 -2.52 -3.89
C ASN A 421 13.41 -2.45 -5.30
N ILE A 422 12.58 -2.12 -6.28
CA ILE A 422 13.02 -1.95 -7.66
C ILE A 422 13.05 -0.44 -7.93
N CYS A 423 14.20 0.09 -8.32
CA CYS A 423 14.30 1.50 -8.70
C CYS A 423 13.56 1.70 -10.03
N LEU A 424 12.68 2.69 -10.06
CA LEU A 424 11.85 3.00 -11.22
C LEU A 424 12.34 4.32 -11.82
N GLU A 425 12.93 4.24 -13.02
CA GLU A 425 13.56 5.39 -13.66
C GLU A 425 12.74 5.80 -14.90
N PRO A 426 12.11 6.99 -14.89
CA PRO A 426 11.41 7.52 -16.07
C PRO A 426 12.36 7.63 -17.26
N GLN A 427 11.90 7.19 -18.43
CA GLN A 427 12.58 7.31 -19.71
C GLN A 427 11.81 8.26 -20.62
N GLU A 428 12.36 8.54 -21.80
CA GLU A 428 11.66 9.32 -22.82
C GLU A 428 10.32 8.67 -23.20
N ASN A 429 9.38 9.47 -23.71
CA ASN A 429 8.11 8.99 -24.28
C ASN A 429 7.21 8.16 -23.33
N GLY A 430 7.33 8.36 -22.02
CA GLY A 430 6.45 7.71 -21.04
C GLY A 430 6.83 6.26 -20.70
N PHE A 431 8.02 5.82 -21.15
CA PHE A 431 8.59 4.53 -20.77
C PHE A 431 9.30 4.62 -19.41
N TYR A 432 9.60 3.46 -18.84
CA TYR A 432 10.33 3.32 -17.59
C TYR A 432 11.38 2.21 -17.69
N GLY A 433 12.52 2.47 -17.08
CA GLY A 433 13.53 1.46 -16.76
C GLY A 433 13.32 0.95 -15.35
N PHE A 434 13.37 -0.36 -15.19
CA PHE A 434 13.34 -1.02 -13.88
C PHE A 434 14.75 -1.47 -13.53
N LYS A 435 15.29 -1.02 -12.41
CA LYS A 435 16.65 -1.37 -11.96
C LYS A 435 16.59 -2.15 -10.65
N GLY A 436 17.12 -3.37 -10.70
CA GLY A 436 17.14 -4.27 -9.56
C GLY A 436 18.17 -3.85 -8.50
N PRO A 437 18.16 -4.50 -7.32
CA PRO A 437 19.09 -4.20 -6.23
C PRO A 437 20.55 -4.51 -6.57
N ASN A 438 20.80 -5.35 -7.58
CA ASN A 438 22.14 -5.63 -8.11
C ASN A 438 22.69 -4.49 -9.01
N GLY A 439 21.95 -3.39 -9.14
CA GLY A 439 22.32 -2.23 -9.95
C GLY A 439 22.15 -2.43 -11.47
N LYS A 440 21.56 -3.54 -11.91
CA LYS A 440 21.30 -3.84 -13.33
C LYS A 440 19.84 -3.60 -13.67
N TYR A 441 19.59 -3.26 -14.92
CA TYR A 441 18.25 -3.05 -15.45
C TYR A 441 17.61 -4.36 -15.89
N TRP A 442 16.28 -4.39 -15.78
CA TRP A 442 15.46 -5.42 -16.38
C TRP A 442 15.69 -5.49 -17.89
N GLY A 443 15.69 -6.70 -18.41
CA GLY A 443 15.63 -7.03 -19.83
C GLY A 443 14.89 -8.34 -20.02
N LEU A 444 14.62 -8.70 -21.27
CA LEU A 444 14.01 -9.99 -21.60
C LEU A 444 15.07 -10.94 -22.15
N ASN A 445 15.07 -12.19 -21.68
CA ASN A 445 15.83 -13.25 -22.34
C ASN A 445 15.07 -13.82 -23.55
N ALA A 446 15.68 -14.78 -24.26
CA ALA A 446 15.09 -15.41 -25.45
C ALA A 446 13.72 -16.09 -25.19
N GLU A 447 13.46 -16.52 -23.96
CA GLU A 447 12.21 -17.17 -23.55
C GLU A 447 11.17 -16.19 -22.98
N SER A 448 11.48 -14.87 -23.01
CA SER A 448 10.68 -13.77 -22.47
C SER A 448 10.59 -13.70 -20.94
N PHE A 449 11.55 -14.27 -20.22
CA PHE A 449 11.72 -14.01 -18.78
C PHE A 449 12.34 -12.66 -18.53
N VAL A 450 11.96 -12.04 -17.42
CA VAL A 450 12.57 -10.79 -16.94
C VAL A 450 13.86 -11.09 -16.18
N MET A 451 14.97 -10.52 -16.63
CA MET A 451 16.31 -10.68 -16.07
C MET A 451 16.88 -9.30 -15.68
N ALA A 452 17.48 -9.15 -14.50
CA ALA A 452 18.26 -7.95 -14.14
C ALA A 452 19.74 -8.13 -14.52
N GLU A 453 20.02 -7.96 -15.80
CA GLU A 453 21.38 -8.14 -16.36
C GLU A 453 21.82 -6.97 -17.24
N GLN A 454 20.90 -6.06 -17.57
CA GLN A 454 21.18 -5.00 -18.53
C GLN A 454 21.97 -3.85 -17.88
N GLU A 455 22.97 -3.32 -18.58
CA GLU A 455 23.72 -2.13 -18.10
C GLU A 455 22.97 -0.82 -18.35
N LYS A 456 22.05 -0.83 -19.32
CA LYS A 456 21.25 0.34 -19.72
C LYS A 456 19.76 0.07 -19.54
N PRO A 457 18.94 1.12 -19.29
CA PRO A 457 17.50 0.98 -19.22
C PRO A 457 16.91 0.31 -20.46
N VAL A 458 16.00 -0.63 -20.23
CA VAL A 458 15.11 -1.19 -21.24
C VAL A 458 13.72 -0.63 -21.02
N ASN A 459 13.04 -0.25 -22.10
CA ASN A 459 11.77 0.46 -22.04
C ASN A 459 10.59 -0.47 -21.73
N PHE A 460 9.96 -0.26 -20.58
CA PHE A 460 8.68 -0.84 -20.21
C PHE A 460 7.61 0.26 -20.09
N LEU A 461 6.35 -0.07 -20.36
CA LEU A 461 5.22 0.83 -20.15
C LEU A 461 4.47 0.44 -18.89
N LEU A 462 4.20 1.41 -18.02
CA LEU A 462 3.31 1.24 -16.87
C LEU A 462 1.97 1.86 -17.19
N GLU A 463 0.90 1.10 -16.98
CA GLU A 463 -0.45 1.56 -17.23
C GLU A 463 -1.28 1.36 -15.97
N PHE A 464 -1.77 2.46 -15.39
CA PHE A 464 -2.67 2.42 -14.24
C PHE A 464 -4.01 1.81 -14.63
N ARG A 465 -4.50 0.83 -13.86
CA ARG A 465 -5.72 0.07 -14.19
C ARG A 465 -6.83 0.24 -13.16
N LYS A 466 -6.61 -0.26 -11.94
CA LYS A 466 -7.56 -0.19 -10.82
C LYS A 466 -6.88 0.46 -9.63
N GLN A 467 -7.59 0.58 -8.51
CA GLN A 467 -7.00 1.06 -7.27
C GLN A 467 -5.72 0.25 -6.93
N SER A 468 -4.59 0.96 -6.85
CA SER A 468 -3.27 0.41 -6.55
C SER A 468 -2.84 -0.75 -7.45
N GLN A 469 -3.32 -0.84 -8.70
CA GLN A 469 -2.90 -1.87 -9.66
C GLN A 469 -2.41 -1.29 -10.99
N ILE A 470 -1.30 -1.82 -11.49
CA ILE A 470 -0.75 -1.53 -12.82
C ILE A 470 -0.70 -2.78 -13.69
N SER A 471 -0.75 -2.59 -15.01
CA SER A 471 -0.19 -3.53 -15.98
C SER A 471 1.17 -3.04 -16.46
N ILE A 472 2.07 -3.96 -16.79
CA ILE A 472 3.40 -3.64 -17.31
C ILE A 472 3.56 -4.27 -18.69
N LYS A 473 3.73 -3.46 -19.73
CA LYS A 473 3.96 -3.91 -21.10
C LYS A 473 5.45 -3.86 -21.41
N ALA A 474 6.00 -4.98 -21.89
CA ALA A 474 7.41 -5.15 -22.16
C ALA A 474 7.77 -4.78 -23.62
N PRO A 475 9.07 -4.67 -23.96
CA PRO A 475 9.52 -4.29 -25.31
C PRO A 475 9.03 -5.21 -26.44
N ASN A 476 8.71 -6.47 -26.13
CA ASN A 476 8.15 -7.41 -27.12
C ASN A 476 6.64 -7.20 -27.39
N GLY A 477 6.05 -6.13 -26.82
CA GLY A 477 4.64 -5.77 -26.99
C GLY A 477 3.67 -6.57 -26.13
N LYS A 478 4.16 -7.49 -25.29
CA LYS A 478 3.34 -8.33 -24.40
C LYS A 478 3.32 -7.78 -22.97
N TYR A 479 2.24 -8.07 -22.26
CA TYR A 479 2.16 -7.81 -20.82
C TYR A 479 2.98 -8.82 -20.01
N LEU A 480 3.59 -8.33 -18.94
CA LEU A 480 4.20 -9.17 -17.92
C LEU A 480 3.08 -9.95 -17.21
N LYS A 481 3.23 -11.28 -17.19
CA LYS A 481 2.29 -12.22 -16.61
C LYS A 481 2.99 -13.09 -15.57
N GLY A 482 2.37 -13.15 -14.38
CA GLY A 482 2.70 -14.03 -13.28
C GLY A 482 1.89 -15.32 -13.30
N GLU A 483 2.52 -16.42 -12.89
CA GLU A 483 1.88 -17.73 -12.77
C GLU A 483 2.06 -18.32 -11.37
N GLN A 484 1.22 -19.28 -10.99
CA GLN A 484 1.21 -19.87 -9.64
C GLN A 484 2.54 -20.54 -9.25
N ASN A 485 3.26 -21.08 -10.23
CA ASN A 485 4.59 -21.67 -10.06
C ASN A 485 5.70 -20.60 -9.89
N GLY A 486 5.35 -19.31 -9.92
CA GLY A 486 6.26 -18.17 -9.73
C GLY A 486 6.85 -17.61 -11.02
N LEU A 487 6.52 -18.16 -12.20
CA LEU A 487 7.04 -17.64 -13.46
C LEU A 487 6.57 -16.21 -13.69
N PHE A 488 7.47 -15.35 -14.14
CA PHE A 488 7.22 -13.94 -14.43
C PHE A 488 7.78 -13.61 -15.82
N ARG A 489 6.88 -13.51 -16.82
CA ARG A 489 7.25 -13.48 -18.24
C ARG A 489 6.43 -12.49 -19.06
N ALA A 490 7.04 -11.91 -20.08
CA ALA A 490 6.37 -11.06 -21.07
C ALA A 490 5.63 -11.89 -22.13
N ARG A 491 4.48 -12.46 -21.78
CA ARG A 491 3.69 -13.34 -22.68
C ARG A 491 2.19 -13.02 -22.72
N GLY A 492 1.70 -12.07 -21.92
CA GLY A 492 0.29 -11.72 -21.92
C GLY A 492 -0.10 -10.93 -23.17
N ASP A 493 -1.12 -11.38 -23.88
CA ASP A 493 -1.72 -10.64 -25.01
C ASP A 493 -2.75 -9.61 -24.54
N GLU A 494 -3.41 -9.91 -23.42
CA GLU A 494 -4.49 -9.11 -22.85
C GLU A 494 -4.23 -8.85 -21.36
N ILE A 495 -4.98 -7.91 -20.80
CA ILE A 495 -4.91 -7.58 -19.38
C ILE A 495 -5.90 -8.46 -18.62
N GLU A 496 -5.34 -9.40 -17.87
CA GLU A 496 -6.05 -10.34 -17.02
C GLU A 496 -5.47 -10.33 -15.60
N ALA A 497 -6.08 -11.07 -14.66
CA ALA A 497 -5.67 -11.09 -13.26
C ALA A 497 -4.17 -11.39 -13.07
N GLY A 498 -3.61 -12.33 -13.84
CA GLY A 498 -2.19 -12.68 -13.79
C GLY A 498 -1.24 -11.61 -14.36
N SER A 499 -1.76 -10.54 -14.98
CA SER A 499 -0.98 -9.44 -15.55
C SER A 499 -1.10 -8.12 -14.77
N LEU A 500 -1.82 -8.14 -13.65
CA LEU A 500 -2.00 -7.02 -12.75
C LEU A 500 -1.04 -7.12 -11.57
N TRP A 501 -0.41 -6.00 -11.25
CA TRP A 501 0.59 -5.89 -10.19
C TRP A 501 0.15 -4.80 -9.23
N GLU A 502 0.05 -5.15 -7.95
CA GLU A 502 -0.15 -4.19 -6.88
C GLU A 502 1.16 -3.44 -6.58
N TYR A 503 1.08 -2.14 -6.27
CA TYR A 503 2.22 -1.24 -6.06
C TYR A 503 2.00 -0.16 -4.99
#